data_AF-A0A6B3F321-F1
#
_entry.id   AF-A0A6B3F321-F1
#
_cell.length_a   1.000
_cell.length_b   1.000
_cell.length_c   1.000
_cell.angle_alpha   90.00
_cell.angle_beta   90.00
_cell.angle_gamma   90.00
#
_symmetry.space_group_name_H-M   'P 1'
#
loop_
_entity.id
_entity.type
_entity.pdbx_description
1 polymer ?
#
loop_
_entity_poly.entity_id
_entity_poly.type
_entity_poly.pdbx_seq_one_letter_code
_entity_poly.pdbx_strand_id
1 'polypeptide(L)'
;AVLALAPWLPAEPDAEPEPVKHLLGRQVLLVHGTTDTGADPELSFRLAERAKKSNRDTCRFEVHSDGHALRQHHSEVAALAADFVRGALFGHAYARPVADALAAPPPLGLRMPLAAGFGKSLGR
;
A
#
# COMPACT_ATOMS: atom_id res chain seq x y z
N ALA A 1 11.05 -1.33 7.62
CA ALA A 1 9.96 -0.99 6.70
C ALA A 1 9.54 -2.21 5.88
N VAL A 2 8.31 -2.23 5.35
CA VAL A 2 7.80 -3.22 4.38
C VAL A 2 7.08 -2.47 3.26
N LEU A 3 7.41 -2.80 2.02
CA LEU A 3 6.72 -2.34 0.84
C LEU A 3 6.26 -3.56 0.05
N ALA A 4 4.96 -3.72 -0.15
CA ALA A 4 4.37 -4.79 -0.94
C ALA A 4 3.66 -4.20 -2.16
N LEU A 5 4.03 -4.65 -3.36
CA LEU A 5 3.41 -4.26 -4.62
C LEU A 5 2.62 -5.46 -5.15
N ALA A 6 1.32 -5.28 -5.34
CA ALA A 6 0.36 -6.29 -5.78
C ALA A 6 0.62 -7.68 -5.14
N PRO A 7 0.67 -7.77 -3.78
CA PRO A 7 1.01 -9.03 -3.13
C PRO A 7 -0.02 -10.10 -3.50
N TRP A 8 0.47 -11.23 -3.97
CA TRP A 8 -0.33 -12.43 -4.11
C TRP A 8 -0.54 -13.05 -2.72
N LEU A 9 -1.77 -13.46 -2.44
CA LEU A 9 -2.17 -14.08 -1.18
C LEU A 9 -3.03 -15.30 -1.48
N PRO A 10 -2.97 -16.36 -0.66
CA PRO A 10 -3.88 -17.49 -0.77
C PRO A 10 -5.34 -17.05 -0.77
N ALA A 11 -6.15 -17.64 -1.65
CA ALA A 11 -7.54 -17.27 -1.91
C ALA A 11 -8.52 -18.42 -1.66
N GLU A 12 -8.00 -19.61 -1.33
CA GLU A 12 -8.76 -20.80 -1.07
C GLU A 12 -9.66 -20.60 0.16
N PRO A 13 -10.91 -21.11 0.17
CA PRO A 13 -11.85 -20.89 1.27
C PRO A 13 -11.34 -21.34 2.64
N ASP A 14 -10.52 -22.39 2.65
CA ASP A 14 -9.96 -23.00 3.87
C ASP A 14 -8.54 -22.49 4.19
N ALA A 15 -8.00 -21.56 3.40
CA ALA A 15 -6.68 -20.99 3.67
C ALA A 15 -6.70 -20.20 4.96
N GLU A 16 -5.72 -20.46 5.84
CA GLU A 16 -5.54 -19.63 7.02
C GLU A 16 -5.20 -18.19 6.60
N PRO A 17 -5.74 -17.16 7.28
CA PRO A 17 -5.41 -15.79 6.96
C PRO A 17 -3.92 -15.52 7.14
N GLU A 18 -3.30 -14.95 6.11
CA GLU A 18 -1.89 -14.57 6.15
C GLU A 18 -1.52 -13.78 7.42
N PRO A 19 -0.46 -14.21 8.15
CA PRO A 19 -0.14 -13.69 9.47
C PRO A 19 0.42 -12.28 9.41
N VAL A 20 -0.01 -11.40 10.32
CA VAL A 20 0.42 -9.98 10.33
C VAL A 20 1.28 -9.58 11.52
N LYS A 21 1.48 -10.47 12.51
CA LYS A 21 2.23 -10.14 13.74
C LYS A 21 3.69 -9.73 13.47
N HIS A 22 4.28 -10.26 12.40
CA HIS A 22 5.64 -9.91 11.98
C HIS A 22 5.77 -8.46 11.48
N LEU A 23 4.66 -7.77 11.24
CA LEU A 23 4.61 -6.37 10.80
C LEU A 23 4.59 -5.37 11.95
N LEU A 24 4.44 -5.82 13.20
CA LEU A 24 4.42 -4.94 14.37
C LEU A 24 5.69 -4.08 14.45
N GLY A 25 5.51 -2.78 14.71
CA GLY A 25 6.61 -1.82 14.85
C GLY A 25 7.31 -1.47 13.53
N ARG A 26 6.76 -1.88 12.38
CA ARG A 26 7.27 -1.54 11.05
C ARG A 26 6.34 -0.54 10.38
N GLN A 27 6.89 0.40 9.63
CA GLN A 27 6.11 1.11 8.61
C GLN A 27 5.82 0.14 7.46
N VAL A 28 4.57 0.07 7.04
CA VAL A 28 4.08 -0.87 6.02
C VAL A 28 3.29 -0.09 4.96
N LEU A 29 3.69 -0.23 3.70
CA LEU A 29 2.95 0.26 2.54
C LEU A 29 2.56 -0.92 1.65
N LEU A 30 1.27 -1.02 1.33
CA LEU A 30 0.76 -1.91 0.29
C LEU A 30 0.26 -1.08 -0.89
N VAL A 31 0.52 -1.53 -2.12
CA VAL A 31 0.02 -0.90 -3.33
C VAL A 31 -0.61 -1.98 -4.19
N HIS A 32 -1.85 -1.79 -4.64
CA HIS A 32 -2.55 -2.80 -5.45
C HIS A 32 -3.37 -2.16 -6.58
N GLY A 33 -3.30 -2.75 -7.77
CA GLY A 33 -4.14 -2.38 -8.90
C GLY A 33 -5.59 -2.83 -8.71
N THR A 34 -6.57 -1.96 -8.94
CA THR A 34 -7.98 -2.31 -8.69
C THR A 34 -8.57 -3.29 -9.70
N THR A 35 -7.90 -3.51 -10.84
CA THR A 35 -8.32 -4.46 -11.89
C THR A 35 -7.41 -5.68 -11.96
N ASP A 36 -6.65 -5.95 -10.90
CA ASP A 36 -5.79 -7.13 -10.80
C ASP A 36 -6.62 -8.43 -10.78
N THR A 37 -6.43 -9.25 -11.81
CA THR A 37 -7.05 -10.58 -11.95
C THR A 37 -6.13 -11.73 -11.54
N GLY A 38 -4.83 -11.46 -11.32
CA GLY A 38 -3.83 -12.44 -10.90
C GLY A 38 -3.71 -12.54 -9.38
N ALA A 39 -3.91 -11.44 -8.67
CA ALA A 39 -4.02 -11.38 -7.22
C ALA A 39 -5.20 -10.48 -6.84
N ASP A 40 -6.23 -11.04 -6.20
CA ASP A 40 -7.43 -10.29 -5.86
C ASP A 40 -7.09 -9.10 -4.92
N PRO A 41 -7.36 -7.84 -5.33
CA PRO A 41 -7.05 -6.66 -4.52
C PRO A 41 -7.80 -6.63 -3.18
N GLU A 42 -8.93 -7.32 -3.06
CA GLU A 42 -9.68 -7.41 -1.81
C GLU A 42 -8.92 -8.24 -0.75
N LEU A 43 -8.12 -9.23 -1.16
CA LEU A 43 -7.28 -9.99 -0.24
C LEU A 43 -6.18 -9.12 0.38
N SER A 44 -5.53 -8.26 -0.43
CA SER A 44 -4.53 -7.33 0.09
C SER A 44 -5.14 -6.26 0.98
N PHE A 45 -6.38 -5.84 0.71
CA PHE A 45 -7.15 -4.96 1.59
C PHE A 45 -7.40 -5.62 2.95
N ARG A 46 -7.89 -6.87 2.99
CA ARG A 46 -8.12 -7.62 4.25
C ARG A 46 -6.82 -7.87 5.03
N LEU A 47 -5.71 -8.14 4.34
CA LEU A 47 -4.38 -8.21 4.97
C LEU A 47 -4.03 -6.87 5.63
N ALA A 48 -4.23 -5.77 4.91
CA ALA A 48 -3.94 -4.42 5.42
C ALA A 48 -4.84 -4.03 6.60
N GLU A 49 -6.12 -4.43 6.60
CA GLU A 49 -7.03 -4.21 7.75
C GLU A 49 -6.52 -4.92 9.01
N ARG A 50 -6.15 -6.20 8.89
CA ARG A 50 -5.57 -6.97 10.01
C ARG A 50 -4.26 -6.35 10.49
N ALA A 51 -3.39 -5.98 9.55
CA ALA A 51 -2.12 -5.34 9.87
C ALA A 51 -2.35 -4.01 10.61
N LYS A 52 -3.17 -3.10 10.06
CA LYS A 52 -3.48 -1.77 10.64
C LYS A 52 -4.07 -1.87 12.04
N LYS A 53 -4.95 -2.85 12.28
CA LYS A 53 -5.55 -3.10 13.60
C LYS A 53 -4.50 -3.32 14.69
N SER A 54 -3.38 -3.96 14.35
CA SER A 54 -2.29 -4.26 15.28
C SER A 54 -1.09 -3.31 15.15
N ASN A 55 -0.96 -2.62 14.01
CA ASN A 55 0.17 -1.78 13.63
C ASN A 55 -0.32 -0.51 12.91
N ARG A 56 -0.43 0.61 13.64
CA ARG A 56 -1.00 1.88 13.12
C ARG A 56 -0.24 2.43 11.92
N ASP A 57 1.05 2.12 11.79
CA ASP A 57 1.95 2.56 10.71
C ASP A 57 1.80 1.74 9.42
N THR A 58 0.61 1.23 9.17
CA THR A 58 0.24 0.53 7.93
C THR A 58 -0.58 1.47 7.05
N CYS A 59 -0.33 1.55 5.75
CA CYS A 59 -1.24 2.19 4.81
C CYS A 59 -1.31 1.39 3.51
N ARG A 60 -2.38 1.61 2.73
CA ARG A 60 -2.57 0.97 1.44
C ARG A 60 -3.11 1.94 0.40
N PHE A 61 -2.53 1.87 -0.78
CA PHE A 61 -2.94 2.64 -1.94
C PHE A 61 -3.53 1.75 -3.04
N GLU A 62 -4.60 2.24 -3.65
CA GLU A 62 -5.28 1.64 -4.78
C GLU A 62 -4.91 2.37 -6.06
N VAL A 63 -4.34 1.63 -7.00
CA VAL A 63 -4.01 2.12 -8.33
C VAL A 63 -5.19 1.83 -9.24
N HIS A 64 -6.07 2.82 -9.37
CA HIS A 64 -7.31 2.67 -10.12
C HIS A 64 -7.03 2.37 -11.60
N SER A 65 -7.81 1.46 -12.17
CA SER A 65 -7.71 1.01 -13.57
C SER A 65 -6.41 0.28 -13.95
N ASP A 66 -5.55 -0.06 -12.98
CA ASP A 66 -4.35 -0.85 -13.21
C ASP A 66 -4.49 -2.29 -12.70
N GLY A 67 -3.76 -3.19 -13.34
CA GLY A 67 -3.74 -4.62 -13.00
C GLY A 67 -2.53 -5.01 -12.16
N HIS A 68 -2.26 -6.32 -12.07
CA HIS A 68 -1.17 -6.88 -11.26
C HIS A 68 0.19 -6.20 -11.45
N ALA A 69 0.53 -5.94 -12.71
CA ALA A 69 1.86 -5.43 -13.06
C ALA A 69 2.03 -3.93 -12.82
N LEU A 70 0.97 -3.20 -12.42
CA LEU A 70 1.00 -1.76 -12.13
C LEU A 70 1.68 -0.92 -13.25
N ARG A 71 1.43 -1.27 -14.51
CA ARG A 71 2.19 -0.73 -15.66
C ARG A 71 1.70 0.65 -16.07
N GLN A 72 0.39 0.88 -16.03
CA GLN A 72 -0.22 2.12 -16.51
C GLN A 72 0.21 3.32 -15.64
N HIS A 73 0.39 3.09 -14.34
CA HIS A 73 0.79 4.10 -13.37
C HIS A 73 2.17 3.82 -12.74
N HIS A 74 3.05 3.13 -13.48
CA HIS A 74 4.35 2.71 -12.95
C HIS A 74 5.20 3.88 -12.42
N SER A 75 5.13 5.06 -13.03
CA SER A 75 5.86 6.25 -12.60
C SER A 75 5.37 6.76 -11.23
N GLU A 76 4.07 6.79 -11.03
CA GLU A 76 3.44 7.19 -9.77
C GLU A 76 3.72 6.17 -8.67
N VAL A 77 3.64 4.88 -9.00
CA VAL A 77 3.96 3.79 -8.06
C VAL A 77 5.43 3.84 -7.65
N ALA A 78 6.35 4.07 -8.60
CA ALA A 78 7.77 4.23 -8.29
C ALA A 78 8.04 5.47 -7.41
N ALA A 79 7.35 6.58 -7.68
CA ALA A 79 7.47 7.78 -6.85
C ALA A 79 6.92 7.57 -5.43
N LEU A 80 5.78 6.89 -5.29
CA LEU A 80 5.19 6.51 -4.01
C LEU A 80 6.14 5.60 -3.22
N ALA A 81 6.68 4.57 -3.87
CA ALA A 81 7.66 3.66 -3.28
C ALA A 81 8.92 4.40 -2.82
N ALA A 82 9.44 5.31 -3.64
CA ALA A 82 10.62 6.11 -3.30
C ALA A 82 10.35 7.05 -2.11
N ASP A 83 9.23 7.75 -2.09
CA ASP A 83 8.82 8.59 -0.95
C ASP A 83 8.74 7.77 0.35
N PHE A 84 8.04 6.64 0.29
CA PHE A 84 7.89 5.74 1.42
C PHE A 84 9.24 5.23 1.95
N VAL A 85 10.11 4.73 1.06
CA VAL A 85 11.43 4.22 1.47
C VAL A 85 12.31 5.33 2.06
N ARG A 86 12.25 6.55 1.49
CA ARG A 86 12.99 7.71 2.02
C ARG A 86 12.53 8.07 3.43
N GLY A 87 11.22 8.13 3.67
CA GLY A 87 10.70 8.42 5.00
C GLY A 87 10.98 7.29 5.99
N ALA A 88 10.80 6.04 5.56
CA ALA A 88 10.86 4.89 6.45
C ALA A 88 12.28 4.48 6.86
N LEU A 89 13.26 4.66 5.97
CA LEU A 89 14.65 4.26 6.24
C LEU A 89 15.57 5.42 6.59
N PHE A 90 15.25 6.64 6.15
CA PHE A 90 16.13 7.80 6.29
C PHE A 90 15.48 8.96 7.05
N GLY A 91 14.31 8.75 7.67
CA GLY A 91 13.64 9.74 8.51
C GLY A 91 13.20 11.02 7.78
N HIS A 92 13.11 10.97 6.45
CA HIS A 92 12.56 12.10 5.69
C HIS A 92 11.07 12.27 5.98
N ALA A 93 10.56 13.49 5.82
CA ALA A 93 9.11 13.70 5.84
C ALA A 93 8.48 12.95 4.65
N TYR A 94 7.37 12.27 4.92
CA TYR A 94 6.54 11.66 3.89
C TYR A 94 5.82 12.75 3.07
N ALA A 95 5.57 12.46 1.80
CA ALA A 95 4.61 13.21 1.01
C ALA A 95 3.25 13.21 1.73
N ARG A 96 2.53 14.32 1.59
CA ARG A 96 1.26 14.54 2.30
C ARG A 96 0.27 13.37 2.17
N PRO A 97 0.02 12.80 0.97
CA PRO A 97 -0.88 11.66 0.84
C PRO A 97 -0.43 10.43 1.64
N VAL A 98 0.87 10.16 1.73
CA VAL A 98 1.41 9.02 2.50
C VAL A 98 1.26 9.25 4.00
N ALA A 99 1.57 10.46 4.47
CA ALA A 99 1.38 10.84 5.86
C ALA A 99 -0.10 10.75 6.28
N ASP A 100 -1.01 11.26 5.45
CA ASP A 100 -2.45 11.19 5.69
C ASP A 100 -2.95 9.73 5.70
N ALA A 101 -2.48 8.90 4.77
CA ALA A 101 -2.82 7.48 4.72
C ALA A 101 -2.37 6.70 5.98
N LEU A 102 -1.16 6.99 6.47
CA LEU A 102 -0.64 6.41 7.71
C LEU A 102 -1.44 6.86 8.93
N ALA A 103 -1.88 8.11 8.98
CA ALA A 103 -2.66 8.65 10.09
C ALA A 103 -4.12 8.19 10.09
N ALA A 104 -4.71 7.97 8.92
CA ALA A 104 -6.13 7.65 8.77
C ALA A 104 -6.48 6.23 9.28
N PRO A 105 -7.63 6.05 9.95
CA PRO A 105 -8.13 4.72 10.31
C PRO A 105 -8.65 3.96 9.08
N PRO A 106 -8.85 2.63 9.16
CA PRO A 106 -9.60 1.89 8.16
C PRO A 106 -11.05 2.37 8.04
N PRO A 107 -11.66 2.33 6.84
CA PRO A 107 -11.05 1.92 5.58
C PRO A 107 -10.24 3.03 4.89
N LEU A 108 -10.33 4.28 5.36
CA LEU A 108 -9.79 5.46 4.68
C LEU A 108 -8.29 5.33 4.37
N GLY A 109 -7.44 5.05 5.36
CA GLY A 109 -6.00 4.90 5.15
C GLY A 109 -5.58 3.67 4.34
N LEU A 110 -6.53 2.82 3.95
CA LEU A 110 -6.31 1.54 3.26
C LEU A 110 -6.93 1.47 1.85
N ARG A 111 -7.76 2.44 1.48
CA ARG A 111 -8.37 2.61 0.16
C ARG A 111 -7.99 3.96 -0.45
N MET A 112 -6.76 4.40 -0.18
CA MET A 112 -6.28 5.69 -0.68
C MET A 112 -6.05 5.61 -2.19
N PRO A 113 -6.66 6.48 -3.01
CA PRO A 113 -6.38 6.48 -4.44
C PRO A 113 -4.96 7.00 -4.70
N LEU A 114 -4.20 6.30 -5.55
CA LEU A 114 -2.96 6.86 -6.08
C LEU A 114 -3.30 7.86 -7.19
N ALA A 115 -3.08 9.14 -6.90
CA ALA A 115 -3.36 10.22 -7.85
C ALA A 115 -2.44 10.14 -9.08
N ALA A 116 -3.02 10.32 -10.27
CA ALA A 116 -2.25 10.51 -11.50
C ALA A 116 -1.32 11.72 -11.36
N GLY A 117 -0.07 11.59 -11.79
CA GLY A 117 0.93 12.64 -11.65
C GLY A 117 1.50 12.81 -10.24
N PHE A 118 1.24 11.89 -9.29
CA PHE A 118 1.78 11.94 -7.93
C PHE A 118 3.27 12.32 -7.90
N GLY A 119 4.12 11.63 -8.66
CA GLY A 119 5.56 11.92 -8.70
C GLY A 119 5.92 13.32 -9.20
N LYS A 120 5.13 13.88 -10.13
CA LYS A 120 5.32 15.24 -10.67
C LYS A 120 4.94 16.31 -9.65
N SER A 121 3.92 16.04 -8.82
CA SER A 121 3.48 16.96 -7.77
C SER A 121 4.47 17.12 -6.60
N LEU A 122 5.42 16.19 -6.47
CA LEU A 122 6.45 16.26 -5.42
C LEU A 122 7.55 17.31 -5.70
N GLY A 123 7.54 17.96 -6.88
CA GLY A 123 8.38 19.13 -7.16
C GLY A 123 9.87 18.88 -6.99
N ARG A 124 10.39 17.81 -7.60
CA ARG A 124 11.85 17.62 -7.68
C ARG A 124 12.50 18.68 -8.56
#